data_AF-H2J3K5-F1
#
_entry.id   AF-H2J3K5-F1
#
_cell.length_a   1.000
_cell.length_b   1.000
_cell.length_c   1.000
_cell.angle_alpha   90.00
_cell.angle_beta   90.00
_cell.angle_gamma   90.00
#
_symmetry.space_group_name_H-M   'P 1'
#
loop_
_entity.id
_entity.type
_entity.pdbx_description
1 polymer ?
#
loop_
_entity_poly.entity_id
_entity_poly.type
_entity_poly.pdbx_seq_one_letter_code
_entity_poly.pdbx_strand_id
1 'polypeptide(L)'
;MRINPDAVNPILGYKLDPGEPGLSTGAPASLSILRVLSQETSNLVRFKAEAAKNGGYIIYSKISLDMEKRGAFLAAVAGKTEVKVAYKKSDDTLNPDNSNPLNPESDKDEKNSLNPTKNKDKKLLEMEMLIKRLKNYAQSETDPIIKSELEEKIRSLENQLIMMKLGNTIISQNESILGMIFSAYF
;
A
#
# COMPACT_ATOMS: atom_id res chain seq x y z
N MET A 1 -11.91 36.53 -23.63
CA MET A 1 -12.20 35.10 -23.84
C MET A 1 -12.90 34.58 -22.59
N ARG A 2 -14.17 34.16 -22.66
CA ARG A 2 -14.88 33.57 -21.52
C ARG A 2 -14.48 32.10 -21.44
N ILE A 3 -13.63 31.75 -20.49
CA ILE A 3 -13.20 30.37 -20.27
C ILE A 3 -14.38 29.64 -19.61
N ASN A 4 -14.89 28.58 -20.24
CA ASN A 4 -15.96 27.79 -19.64
C ASN A 4 -15.40 27.03 -18.42
N PRO A 5 -15.87 27.29 -17.18
CA PRO A 5 -15.36 26.63 -15.97
C PRO A 5 -15.55 25.11 -15.99
N ASP A 6 -16.47 24.59 -16.80
CA ASP A 6 -16.70 23.15 -16.97
C ASP A 6 -15.65 22.45 -17.86
N ALA A 7 -14.82 23.22 -18.59
CA ALA A 7 -13.80 22.69 -19.50
C ALA A 7 -12.38 22.69 -18.91
N VAL A 8 -12.20 23.19 -17.67
CA VAL A 8 -10.88 23.39 -17.06
C VAL A 8 -10.68 22.35 -15.95
N ASN A 9 -9.51 21.71 -15.92
CA ASN A 9 -9.08 20.81 -14.85
C ASN A 9 -8.35 21.60 -13.76
N PRO A 10 -9.03 22.02 -12.67
CA PRO A 10 -8.42 22.90 -11.68
C PRO A 10 -7.34 22.17 -10.89
N ILE A 11 -6.30 22.90 -10.48
CA ILE A 11 -5.28 22.39 -9.57
C ILE A 11 -5.80 22.53 -8.14
N LEU A 12 -5.82 21.42 -7.40
CA LEU A 12 -6.22 21.37 -6.00
C LEU A 12 -4.98 21.46 -5.11
N GLY A 13 -5.02 22.38 -4.14
CA GLY A 13 -4.03 22.45 -3.07
C GLY A 13 -4.43 21.53 -1.93
N TYR A 14 -3.52 20.66 -1.50
CA TYR A 14 -3.73 19.78 -0.36
C TYR A 14 -3.11 20.42 0.87
N LYS A 15 -3.84 20.41 1.99
CA LYS A 15 -3.28 20.87 3.27
C LYS A 15 -2.42 19.75 3.85
N LEU A 16 -1.28 20.14 4.42
CA LEU A 16 -0.43 19.24 5.20
C LEU A 16 -1.12 19.00 6.54
N ASP A 17 -1.29 17.75 6.93
CA ASP A 17 -1.64 17.45 8.32
C ASP A 17 -0.42 17.75 9.22
N PRO A 18 -0.60 18.46 10.36
CA PRO A 18 0.51 18.77 11.26
C PRO A 18 1.21 17.50 11.75
N GLY A 19 2.50 17.36 11.47
CA GLY A 19 3.30 16.19 11.85
C GLY A 19 3.51 15.15 10.74
N GLU A 20 2.85 15.31 9.59
CA GLU A 20 3.13 14.52 8.39
C GLU A 20 4.09 15.27 7.45
N PRO A 21 5.05 14.60 6.79
CA PRO A 21 5.75 15.16 5.64
C PRO A 21 4.75 15.21 4.48
N GLY A 22 3.88 16.21 4.51
CA GLY A 22 2.74 16.25 3.61
C GLY A 22 3.10 16.68 2.18
N LEU A 23 2.05 16.74 1.35
CA LEU A 23 2.12 17.11 -0.05
C LEU A 23 2.10 18.64 -0.22
N SER A 24 3.28 19.26 -0.34
CA SER A 24 3.39 20.72 -0.60
C SER A 24 2.88 21.11 -2.00
N THR A 25 2.84 20.16 -2.94
CA THR A 25 2.43 20.41 -4.33
C THR A 25 1.00 19.96 -4.60
N GLY A 26 0.21 20.90 -5.13
CA GLY A 26 -1.13 20.63 -5.62
C GLY A 26 -1.15 19.65 -6.79
N ALA A 27 -2.32 19.07 -7.08
CA ALA A 27 -2.50 18.16 -8.20
C ALA A 27 -3.76 18.53 -8.98
N PRO A 28 -3.79 18.30 -10.31
CA PRO A 28 -5.02 18.46 -11.09
C PRO A 28 -6.16 17.63 -10.49
N ALA A 29 -7.38 18.15 -10.56
CA ALA A 29 -8.59 17.48 -10.06
C ALA A 29 -8.75 16.06 -10.63
N SER A 30 -8.35 15.83 -11.88
CA SER A 30 -8.36 14.50 -12.51
C SER A 30 -7.44 13.47 -11.83
N LEU A 31 -6.37 13.91 -11.15
CA LEU A 31 -5.40 13.04 -10.48
C LEU A 31 -5.53 13.07 -8.95
N SER A 32 -6.53 13.80 -8.45
CA SER A 32 -6.73 14.04 -7.03
C SER A 32 -6.92 12.78 -6.21
N ILE A 33 -7.75 11.85 -6.70
CA ILE A 33 -8.02 10.57 -6.05
C ILE A 33 -6.73 9.77 -5.86
N LEU A 34 -5.96 9.61 -6.94
CA LEU A 34 -4.68 8.89 -6.89
C LEU A 34 -3.69 9.56 -5.95
N ARG A 35 -3.65 10.90 -5.98
CA ARG A 35 -2.77 11.70 -5.13
C ARG A 35 -3.07 11.49 -3.64
N VAL A 36 -4.33 11.65 -3.24
CA VAL A 36 -4.75 11.49 -1.85
C VAL A 36 -4.58 10.02 -1.42
N LEU A 37 -5.00 9.05 -2.22
CA LEU A 37 -4.81 7.63 -1.89
C LEU A 37 -3.35 7.24 -1.70
N SER A 38 -2.45 7.79 -2.52
CA SER A 38 -1.01 7.52 -2.38
C SER A 38 -0.47 8.01 -1.04
N GLN A 39 -0.92 9.18 -0.57
CA GLN A 39 -0.57 9.69 0.75
C GLN A 39 -1.15 8.82 1.86
N GLU A 40 -2.46 8.55 1.83
CA GLU A 40 -3.12 7.72 2.85
C GLU A 40 -2.51 6.32 2.95
N THR A 41 -2.13 5.74 1.81
CA THR A 41 -1.43 4.45 1.79
C THR A 41 -0.04 4.55 2.42
N SER A 42 0.68 5.65 2.20
CA SER A 42 1.96 5.90 2.86
C SER A 42 1.80 6.00 4.38
N ASN A 43 0.75 6.70 4.85
CA ASN A 43 0.41 6.82 6.26
C ASN A 43 0.06 5.45 6.87
N LEU A 44 -0.71 4.63 6.17
CA LEU A 44 -1.01 3.26 6.60
C LEU A 44 0.26 2.41 6.78
N VAL A 45 1.24 2.54 5.88
CA VAL A 45 2.52 1.84 6.00
C VAL A 45 3.31 2.33 7.22
N ARG A 46 3.30 3.64 7.49
CA ARG A 46 3.92 4.22 8.70
C ARG A 46 3.27 3.69 9.96
N PHE A 47 1.95 3.68 10.04
CA PHE A 47 1.22 3.09 11.17
C PHE A 47 1.56 1.60 11.37
N LYS A 48 1.75 0.85 10.28
CA LYS A 48 2.16 -0.55 10.36
C LYS A 48 3.57 -0.70 10.94
N ALA A 49 4.50 0.15 10.51
CA ALA A 49 5.87 0.15 11.02
C ALA A 49 5.92 0.54 12.50
N GLU A 50 5.14 1.56 12.91
CA GLU A 50 5.04 2.01 14.30
C GLU A 50 4.38 0.94 15.19
N ALA A 51 3.29 0.34 14.74
CA ALA A 51 2.66 -0.78 15.45
C ALA A 51 3.67 -1.91 15.68
N ALA A 52 4.39 -2.33 14.63
CA ALA A 52 5.39 -3.39 14.73
C ALA A 52 6.55 -3.02 15.66
N LYS A 53 7.03 -1.76 15.61
CA LYS A 53 8.08 -1.25 16.52
C LYS A 53 7.66 -1.35 17.99
N ASN A 54 6.38 -1.13 18.26
CA ASN A 54 5.81 -1.16 19.62
C ASN A 54 5.24 -2.54 19.99
N GLY A 55 5.60 -3.61 19.27
CA GLY A 55 5.15 -4.99 19.57
C GLY A 55 3.66 -5.25 19.30
N GLY A 56 3.00 -4.36 18.57
CA GLY A 56 1.62 -4.50 18.14
C GLY A 56 1.48 -4.93 16.67
N TYR A 57 0.28 -5.33 16.30
CA TYR A 57 -0.08 -5.62 14.90
C TYR A 57 -1.42 -4.99 14.55
N ILE A 58 -1.57 -4.56 13.29
CA ILE A 58 -2.81 -3.95 12.80
C ILE A 58 -3.85 -5.05 12.58
N ILE A 59 -4.99 -4.95 13.27
CA ILE A 59 -6.15 -5.85 13.11
C ILE A 59 -7.19 -5.30 12.14
N TYR A 60 -7.17 -3.99 11.89
CA TYR A 60 -8.10 -3.31 11.00
C TYR A 60 -7.46 -2.05 10.44
N SER A 61 -7.67 -1.79 9.15
CA SER A 61 -7.34 -0.52 8.52
C SER A 61 -8.46 -0.08 7.57
N LYS A 62 -8.65 1.23 7.46
CA LYS A 62 -9.60 1.87 6.56
C LYS A 62 -9.01 3.17 6.04
N ILE A 63 -9.15 3.41 4.74
CA ILE A 63 -8.86 4.70 4.11
C ILE A 63 -10.19 5.27 3.62
N SER A 64 -10.49 6.51 3.98
CA SER A 64 -11.67 7.24 3.54
C SER A 64 -11.22 8.46 2.74
N LEU A 65 -11.93 8.80 1.67
CA LEU A 65 -11.66 9.98 0.85
C LEU A 65 -12.80 10.97 1.01
N ASP A 66 -12.45 12.25 1.18
CA ASP A 66 -13.39 13.35 1.09
C ASP A 66 -13.43 13.87 -0.34
N MET A 67 -14.62 13.85 -0.94
CA MET A 67 -14.82 14.07 -2.37
C MET A 67 -15.65 15.33 -2.60
N GLU A 68 -15.14 16.26 -3.39
CA GLU A 68 -15.85 17.48 -3.78
C GLU A 68 -15.92 17.62 -5.29
N LYS A 69 -17.03 18.23 -5.77
CA LYS A 69 -17.16 18.61 -7.17
C LYS A 69 -16.36 19.90 -7.42
N ARG A 70 -15.39 19.83 -8.32
CA ARG A 70 -14.51 20.95 -8.72
C ARG A 70 -14.61 21.14 -10.23
N GLY A 71 -15.49 22.05 -10.64
CA GLY A 71 -15.89 22.20 -12.05
C GLY A 71 -16.62 20.94 -12.54
N ALA A 72 -16.14 20.36 -13.64
CA ALA A 72 -16.66 19.10 -14.18
C ALA A 72 -16.09 17.84 -13.51
N PHE A 73 -15.10 17.97 -12.60
CA PHE A 73 -14.41 16.82 -12.00
C PHE A 73 -14.92 16.53 -10.59
N LEU A 74 -15.15 15.25 -10.30
CA LEU A 74 -15.26 14.78 -8.92
C LEU A 74 -13.84 14.52 -8.40
N ALA A 75 -13.45 15.20 -7.34
CA ALA A 75 -12.07 15.21 -6.90
C ALA A 75 -11.92 14.95 -5.41
N ALA A 76 -10.90 14.17 -5.04
CA ALA A 76 -10.57 13.95 -3.63
C ALA A 76 -9.84 15.19 -3.08
N VAL A 77 -10.41 15.84 -2.07
CA VAL A 77 -9.81 17.03 -1.44
C VAL A 77 -9.02 16.71 -0.19
N ALA A 78 -9.41 15.63 0.50
CA ALA A 78 -8.73 15.13 1.69
C ALA A 78 -8.89 13.62 1.80
N GLY A 79 -8.04 13.02 2.63
CA GLY A 79 -8.07 11.60 2.96
C GLY A 79 -8.00 11.41 4.46
N LYS A 80 -8.44 10.24 4.93
CA LYS A 80 -8.29 9.83 6.31
C LYS A 80 -7.94 8.36 6.38
N THR A 81 -6.83 8.06 7.05
CA THR A 81 -6.41 6.70 7.39
C THR A 81 -6.77 6.39 8.84
N GLU A 82 -7.53 5.32 9.06
CA GLU A 82 -7.89 4.80 10.38
C GLU A 82 -7.30 3.40 10.54
N VAL A 83 -6.64 3.14 11.68
CA VAL A 83 -6.08 1.83 12.02
C VAL A 83 -6.49 1.43 13.43
N LYS A 84 -6.72 0.13 13.65
CA LYS A 84 -6.83 -0.44 15.00
C LYS A 84 -5.65 -1.37 15.22
N VAL A 85 -4.90 -1.12 16.29
CA VAL A 85 -3.70 -1.88 16.65
C VAL A 85 -4.02 -2.75 17.86
N ALA A 86 -3.68 -4.03 17.78
CA ALA A 86 -3.68 -4.94 18.90
C ALA A 86 -2.26 -5.05 19.44
N TYR A 87 -2.09 -4.80 20.74
CA TYR A 87 -0.85 -5.02 21.46
C TYR A 87 -0.95 -6.32 22.24
N LYS A 88 0.09 -7.14 22.19
CA LYS A 88 0.17 -8.28 23.10
C LYS A 88 0.35 -7.72 24.51
N LYS A 89 -0.57 -8.03 25.42
CA LYS A 89 -0.45 -7.65 26.83
C LYS A 89 0.88 -8.23 27.33
N SER A 90 1.83 -7.37 27.66
CA SER A 90 2.96 -7.78 28.50
C SER A 90 2.37 -8.13 29.85
N ASP A 91 2.61 -9.34 30.33
CA ASP A 91 2.50 -9.60 31.76
C ASP A 91 3.51 -8.69 32.44
N ASP A 92 3.01 -7.62 33.07
CA ASP A 92 3.77 -6.81 34.00
C ASP A 92 4.05 -7.66 35.24
N THR A 93 5.14 -8.43 35.17
CA THR A 93 5.87 -8.85 36.35
C THR A 93 7.37 -8.79 36.08
N LEU A 94 7.97 -7.75 36.69
CA LEU A 94 9.28 -7.73 37.36
C LEU A 94 10.48 -7.02 36.67
N ASN A 95 10.71 -5.81 37.20
CA ASN A 95 11.98 -5.17 37.59
C ASN A 95 12.88 -4.47 36.56
N PRO A 96 13.11 -3.14 36.72
CA PRO A 96 14.26 -2.44 36.18
C PRO A 96 15.41 -2.51 37.20
N ASP A 97 16.50 -3.19 36.88
CA ASP A 97 17.86 -2.88 37.35
C ASP A 97 18.83 -3.99 36.93
N ASN A 98 19.72 -3.73 35.98
CA ASN A 98 21.16 -3.66 36.25
C ASN A 98 22.00 -3.55 34.96
N SER A 99 23.04 -2.74 35.11
CA SER A 99 24.10 -2.38 34.19
C SER A 99 25.07 -3.52 33.81
N ASN A 100 25.66 -3.33 32.62
CA ASN A 100 27.02 -3.69 32.17
C ASN A 100 27.29 -5.00 31.37
N PRO A 101 28.35 -4.99 30.50
CA PRO A 101 28.34 -5.62 29.17
C PRO A 101 29.41 -6.72 28.97
N LEU A 102 29.46 -7.27 27.72
CA LEU A 102 30.53 -8.05 27.04
C LEU A 102 30.28 -9.58 26.82
N ASN A 103 29.89 -9.93 25.57
CA ASN A 103 30.40 -10.94 24.59
C ASN A 103 31.13 -12.24 25.02
N PRO A 104 31.36 -13.25 24.13
CA PRO A 104 30.62 -13.76 22.95
C PRO A 104 30.61 -15.33 22.82
N GLU A 105 30.04 -15.87 21.72
CA GLU A 105 30.17 -17.24 21.16
C GLU A 105 29.47 -18.40 21.92
N SER A 106 28.82 -19.42 21.32
CA SER A 106 28.65 -19.86 19.94
C SER A 106 27.55 -20.95 19.85
N ASP A 107 27.03 -21.11 18.63
CA ASP A 107 26.45 -22.32 18.02
C ASP A 107 24.95 -22.70 18.14
N LYS A 108 24.27 -22.40 17.02
CA LYS A 108 23.58 -23.35 16.11
C LYS A 108 22.30 -24.04 16.59
N ASP A 109 21.19 -23.54 16.06
CA ASP A 109 20.36 -24.21 15.03
C ASP A 109 18.87 -23.93 15.28
N GLU A 110 18.26 -23.09 14.45
CA GLU A 110 17.27 -23.58 13.48
C GLU A 110 16.73 -22.44 12.61
N LYS A 111 16.83 -22.68 11.31
CA LYS A 111 16.36 -21.84 10.22
C LYS A 111 14.84 -21.74 10.25
N ASN A 112 14.31 -20.54 10.50
CA ASN A 112 13.06 -20.12 9.88
C ASN A 112 13.08 -18.62 9.57
N SER A 113 14.02 -18.24 8.71
CA SER A 113 13.89 -17.00 7.94
C SER A 113 12.79 -17.20 6.90
N LEU A 114 11.53 -17.01 7.33
CA LEU A 114 10.41 -16.81 6.42
C LEU A 114 10.63 -15.48 5.72
N ASN A 115 11.30 -15.52 4.58
CA ASN A 115 11.36 -14.41 3.63
C ASN A 115 9.93 -14.12 3.13
N PRO A 116 9.27 -13.02 3.54
CA PRO A 116 7.91 -12.69 3.08
C PRO A 116 7.88 -12.36 1.58
N THR A 117 9.03 -12.10 0.96
CA THR A 117 9.23 -11.86 -0.47
C THR A 117 8.99 -13.13 -1.31
N LYS A 118 9.57 -14.28 -0.93
CA LYS A 118 9.43 -15.54 -1.69
C LYS A 118 7.97 -16.03 -1.83
N ASN A 119 7.11 -15.79 -0.85
CA ASN A 119 5.70 -16.18 -0.92
C ASN A 119 4.83 -15.21 -1.72
N LYS A 120 5.22 -13.93 -1.83
CA LYS A 120 4.51 -12.92 -2.63
C LYS A 120 4.74 -13.12 -4.13
N ASP A 121 5.98 -13.44 -4.50
CA ASP A 121 6.35 -13.68 -5.90
C ASP A 121 5.66 -14.93 -6.47
N LYS A 122 5.47 -15.96 -5.63
CA LYS A 122 4.69 -17.15 -6.00
C LYS A 122 3.23 -16.83 -6.31
N LYS A 123 2.57 -16.00 -5.48
CA LYS A 123 1.18 -15.61 -5.69
C LYS A 123 0.99 -14.77 -6.96
N LEU A 124 1.93 -13.88 -7.25
CA LEU A 124 1.95 -13.13 -8.51
C LEU A 124 2.03 -14.08 -9.72
N LEU A 125 2.94 -15.05 -9.67
CA LEU A 125 3.14 -16.02 -10.74
C LEU A 125 1.89 -16.92 -10.94
N GLU A 126 1.30 -17.41 -9.86
CA GLU A 126 0.06 -18.22 -9.91
C GLU A 126 -1.10 -17.46 -10.55
N MET A 127 -1.23 -16.17 -10.22
CA MET A 127 -2.28 -15.30 -10.75
C MET A 127 -2.08 -15.00 -12.24
N GLU A 128 -0.84 -14.78 -12.68
CA GLU A 128 -0.50 -14.66 -14.11
C GLU A 128 -0.83 -15.93 -14.89
N MET A 129 -0.48 -17.10 -14.34
CA MET A 129 -0.79 -18.39 -14.96
C MET A 129 -2.30 -18.65 -15.04
N LEU A 130 -3.07 -18.21 -14.04
CA LEU A 130 -4.52 -18.32 -14.02
C LEU A 130 -5.16 -17.41 -15.07
N ILE A 131 -4.74 -16.15 -15.17
CA ILE A 131 -5.20 -15.22 -16.21
C ILE A 131 -4.91 -15.79 -17.60
N LYS A 132 -3.71 -16.34 -17.82
CA LYS A 132 -3.33 -16.97 -19.09
C LYS A 132 -4.25 -18.15 -19.44
N ARG A 133 -4.58 -19.00 -18.47
CA ARG A 133 -5.51 -20.13 -18.69
C ARG A 133 -6.92 -19.66 -19.02
N LEU A 134 -7.44 -18.67 -18.29
CA LEU A 134 -8.78 -18.12 -18.55
C LEU A 134 -8.86 -17.46 -19.93
N LYS A 135 -7.81 -16.74 -20.36
CA LYS A 135 -7.74 -16.18 -21.71
C LYS A 135 -7.78 -17.25 -22.79
N ASN A 136 -7.03 -18.33 -22.61
CA ASN A 136 -7.06 -19.46 -23.55
C ASN A 136 -8.44 -20.12 -23.59
N TYR A 137 -9.10 -20.25 -22.44
CA TYR A 137 -10.47 -20.79 -22.36
C TYR A 137 -11.49 -19.87 -23.04
N ALA A 138 -11.36 -18.54 -22.88
CA ALA A 138 -12.19 -17.54 -23.55
C ALA A 138 -12.03 -17.54 -25.08
N GLN A 139 -10.87 -17.97 -25.59
CA GLN A 139 -10.61 -18.13 -27.02
C GLN A 139 -11.28 -19.37 -27.61
N SER A 140 -11.43 -20.45 -26.82
CA SER A 140 -12.13 -21.67 -27.23
C SER A 140 -13.64 -21.63 -26.99
N GLU A 141 -14.13 -20.68 -26.19
CA GLU A 141 -15.54 -20.57 -25.85
C GLU A 141 -16.35 -19.94 -26.99
N THR A 142 -17.43 -20.62 -27.36
CA THR A 142 -18.28 -20.25 -28.51
C THR A 142 -19.57 -19.54 -28.05
N ASP A 143 -19.96 -19.73 -26.78
CA ASP A 143 -21.12 -19.05 -26.19
C ASP A 143 -20.80 -17.56 -25.88
N PRO A 144 -21.54 -16.59 -26.46
CA PRO A 144 -21.28 -15.17 -26.25
C PRO A 144 -21.52 -14.69 -24.81
N ILE A 145 -22.42 -15.33 -24.06
CA ILE A 145 -22.75 -14.93 -22.68
C ILE A 145 -21.63 -15.36 -21.75
N ILE A 146 -21.22 -16.63 -21.83
CA ILE A 146 -20.12 -17.18 -21.02
C ILE A 146 -18.82 -16.46 -21.33
N LYS A 147 -18.58 -16.16 -22.62
CA LYS A 147 -17.42 -15.38 -23.05
C LYS A 147 -17.39 -13.99 -22.43
N SER A 148 -18.52 -13.28 -22.40
CA SER A 148 -18.62 -11.95 -21.78
C SER A 148 -18.33 -12.00 -20.28
N GLU A 149 -18.91 -12.95 -19.54
CA GLU A 149 -18.65 -13.11 -18.11
C GLU A 149 -17.18 -13.45 -17.82
N LEU A 150 -16.58 -14.26 -18.69
CA LEU A 150 -15.19 -14.67 -18.57
C LEU A 150 -14.24 -13.50 -18.84
N GLU A 151 -14.55 -12.65 -19.83
CA GLU A 151 -13.81 -11.42 -20.11
C GLU A 151 -13.88 -10.42 -18.94
N GLU A 152 -15.05 -10.26 -18.31
CA GLU A 152 -15.19 -9.41 -17.11
C GLU A 152 -14.35 -9.94 -15.93
N LYS A 153 -14.37 -11.26 -15.70
CA LYS A 153 -13.55 -11.90 -14.66
C LYS A 153 -12.06 -11.76 -14.95
N ILE A 154 -11.64 -11.95 -16.20
CA ILE A 154 -10.24 -11.74 -16.63
C ILE A 154 -9.83 -10.30 -16.33
N ARG A 155 -10.67 -9.32 -16.69
CA ARG A 155 -10.39 -7.90 -16.47
C ARG A 155 -10.26 -7.55 -14.99
N SER A 156 -11.14 -8.11 -14.14
CA SER A 156 -11.05 -7.95 -12.69
C SER A 156 -9.72 -8.50 -12.14
N LEU A 157 -9.31 -9.69 -12.60
CA LEU A 157 -8.05 -10.32 -12.18
C LEU A 157 -6.82 -9.55 -12.68
N GLU A 158 -6.85 -9.02 -13.90
CA GLU A 158 -5.78 -8.16 -14.41
C GLU A 158 -5.62 -6.89 -13.59
N ASN A 159 -6.73 -6.24 -13.23
CA ASN A 159 -6.71 -5.06 -12.38
C ASN A 159 -6.12 -5.38 -11.00
N GLN A 160 -6.50 -6.51 -10.40
CA GLN A 160 -5.92 -6.97 -9.13
C GLN A 160 -4.42 -7.26 -9.26
N LEU A 161 -3.98 -7.90 -10.35
CA LEU A 161 -2.57 -8.17 -10.61
C LEU A 161 -1.77 -6.88 -10.73
N ILE A 162 -2.29 -5.90 -11.47
CA ILE A 162 -1.68 -4.57 -11.62
C ILE A 162 -1.53 -3.90 -10.25
N MET A 163 -2.59 -3.90 -9.42
CA MET A 163 -2.55 -3.35 -8.07
C MET A 163 -1.54 -4.07 -7.16
N MET A 164 -1.45 -5.40 -7.25
CA MET A 164 -0.45 -6.17 -6.50
C MET A 164 0.99 -5.85 -6.93
N LYS A 165 1.23 -5.74 -8.25
CA LYS A 165 2.55 -5.35 -8.78
C LYS A 165 2.94 -3.93 -8.35
N LEU A 166 2.01 -2.97 -8.43
CA LEU A 166 2.21 -1.60 -7.97
C LEU A 166 2.46 -1.52 -6.46
N GLY A 167 1.68 -2.25 -5.67
CA GLY A 167 1.91 -2.35 -4.23
C GLY A 167 3.30 -2.90 -3.91
N ASN A 168 3.75 -3.93 -4.65
CA ASN A 168 5.06 -4.53 -4.46
C ASN A 168 6.21 -3.60 -4.92
N THR A 169 6.06 -2.85 -6.00
CA THR A 169 7.09 -1.88 -6.45
C THR A 169 7.23 -0.71 -5.50
N ILE A 170 6.13 -0.23 -4.90
CA ILE A 170 6.19 0.82 -3.88
C ILE A 170 6.92 0.32 -2.64
N ILE A 171 6.65 -0.91 -2.20
CA ILE A 171 7.34 -1.51 -1.04
C ILE A 171 8.84 -1.71 -1.32
N SER A 172 9.22 -2.23 -2.49
CA SER A 172 10.63 -2.47 -2.83
C SER A 172 11.43 -1.17 -3.01
N GLN A 173 10.82 -0.12 -3.56
CA GLN A 173 11.45 1.21 -3.63
C GLN A 173 11.69 1.77 -2.22
N ASN A 174 10.73 1.63 -1.31
CA ASN A 174 10.88 2.07 0.07
C ASN A 174 11.99 1.30 0.81
N GLU A 175 12.09 -0.02 0.61
CA GLU A 175 13.18 -0.83 1.18
C GLU A 175 14.55 -0.43 0.62
N SER A 176 14.65 -0.11 -0.68
CA SER A 176 15.90 0.36 -1.30
C SER A 176 16.31 1.75 -0.80
N ILE A 177 15.36 2.67 -0.61
CA ILE A 177 15.62 4.01 -0.05
C ILE A 177 16.05 3.90 1.41
N LEU A 178 15.37 3.07 2.21
CA LEU A 178 15.78 2.79 3.60
C LEU A 178 17.19 2.21 3.66
N GLY A 179 17.50 1.22 2.81
CA GLY A 179 18.85 0.63 2.73
C GLY A 179 19.93 1.64 2.38
N MET A 180 19.67 2.56 1.44
CA MET A 180 20.60 3.64 1.07
C MET A 180 20.81 4.66 2.21
N ILE A 181 19.77 4.98 2.99
CA ILE A 181 19.90 5.86 4.14
C ILE A 181 20.75 5.18 5.24
N PHE A 182 20.52 3.89 5.50
CA PHE A 182 21.31 3.18 6.51
C PHE A 182 22.78 2.99 6.11
N SER A 183 23.10 2.83 4.82
CA SER A 183 24.49 2.75 4.35
C SER A 183 25.23 4.09 4.31
N ALA A 184 24.53 5.21 4.43
CA ALA A 184 25.14 6.54 4.41
C ALA A 184 25.50 7.06 5.82
N TYR A 185 25.05 6.36 6.87
CA TYR A 185 25.25 6.75 8.28
C TYR A 185 26.07 5.72 9.09
N PHE A 186 26.66 4.72 8.43
CA PHE A 186 27.66 3.78 8.94
C PHE A 186 28.78 3.63 7.91
#